data_AF-A0A1D3UQY9-F1
#
_entry.id   AF-A0A1D3UQY9-F1
#
_cell.length_a   1.000
_cell.length_b   1.000
_cell.length_c   1.000
_cell.angle_alpha   90.00
_cell.angle_beta   90.00
_cell.angle_gamma   90.00
#
_symmetry.space_group_name_H-M   'P 1'
#
loop_
_entity.id
_entity.type
_entity.pdbx_description
1 polymer ?
#
loop_
_entity_poly.entity_id
_entity_poly.type
_entity_poly.pdbx_seq_one_letter_code
_entity_poly.pdbx_strand_id
1 'polypeptide(L)' 'MKKTVFPAADICHSAATKVDEADIVINNPSELMIIIPALPAGTYQLEVTTQYSMGKQWLKEPRTSVFEKTLTVK' A
#
# COMPACT_ATOMS: atom_id res chain seq x y z
N MET A 1 0.96 -0.58 -15.31
CA MET A 1 1.29 0.62 -14.51
C MET A 1 1.67 0.13 -13.12
N LYS A 2 2.89 0.35 -12.63
CA LYS A 2 3.38 -0.28 -11.39
C LYS A 2 3.12 0.63 -10.18
N LYS A 3 1.92 0.58 -9.60
CA LYS A 3 1.71 1.07 -8.22
C LYS A 3 2.05 -0.07 -7.29
N THR A 4 2.87 0.17 -6.29
CA THR A 4 3.25 -0.85 -5.30
C THR A 4 2.64 -0.46 -3.97
N VAL A 5 1.86 -1.36 -3.39
CA VAL A 5 1.23 -1.16 -2.08
C VAL A 5 1.99 -2.01 -1.08
N PHE A 6 2.36 -1.40 0.04
CA PHE A 6 3.03 -2.05 1.14
C PHE A 6 2.15 -1.92 2.40
N PRO A 7 1.61 -3.00 2.98
CA PRO A 7 1.29 -3.04 4.39
C PRO A 7 2.61 -2.85 5.14
N ALA A 8 2.83 -1.63 5.59
CA ALA A 8 3.99 -1.26 6.34
C ALA A 8 3.82 -1.69 7.80
N ALA A 9 4.81 -2.45 8.24
CA ALA A 9 5.34 -2.55 9.59
C ALA A 9 4.36 -2.52 10.78
N ASP A 10 4.45 -3.58 11.57
CA ASP A 10 4.17 -3.52 13.00
C ASP A 10 4.96 -2.33 13.61
N ILE A 11 4.34 -1.56 14.51
CA ILE A 11 4.95 -0.40 15.17
C ILE A 11 6.25 -0.78 15.91
N CYS A 12 6.50 -2.09 16.09
CA CYS A 12 7.72 -2.66 16.69
C CYS A 12 8.64 -3.45 15.73
N HIS A 13 8.24 -3.74 14.48
CA HIS A 13 9.06 -4.49 13.51
C HIS A 13 9.07 -3.83 12.13
N SER A 14 10.25 -3.40 11.67
CA SER A 14 10.49 -2.77 10.36
C SER A 14 10.36 -3.70 9.15
N ALA A 15 9.49 -4.71 9.20
CA ALA A 15 9.23 -5.61 8.08
C ALA A 15 7.98 -5.12 7.31
N ALA A 16 8.20 -4.40 6.21
CA ALA A 16 7.13 -4.07 5.27
C ALA A 16 6.76 -5.31 4.47
N THR A 17 5.50 -5.73 4.53
CA THR A 17 5.00 -6.79 3.65
C THR A 17 4.53 -6.14 2.36
N LYS A 18 4.93 -6.67 1.22
CA LYS A 18 4.46 -6.16 -0.08
C LYS A 18 3.18 -6.89 -0.46
N VAL A 19 2.13 -6.15 -0.86
CA VAL A 19 0.94 -6.76 -1.47
C VAL A 19 1.27 -7.17 -2.89
N ASP A 20 0.85 -8.37 -3.29
CA ASP A 20 1.01 -8.84 -4.65
C ASP A 20 0.13 -8.01 -5.61
N GLU A 21 0.56 -7.83 -6.86
CA GLU A 21 -0.25 -7.11 -7.85
C GLU A 21 -1.58 -7.85 -8.12
N ALA A 22 -1.62 -9.18 -7.97
CA ALA A 22 -2.83 -9.99 -8.10
C ALA A 22 -3.89 -9.69 -7.01
N ASP A 23 -3.45 -9.21 -5.84
CA ASP A 23 -4.34 -8.88 -4.72
C ASP A 23 -4.91 -7.45 -4.83
N ILE A 24 -4.49 -6.67 -5.83
CA ILE A 24 -5.01 -5.32 -6.10
C ILE A 24 -6.22 -5.44 -7.04
N VAL A 25 -7.43 -5.41 -6.46
CA VAL A 25 -8.68 -5.62 -7.20
C VAL A 25 -9.15 -4.34 -7.92
N ILE A 26 -8.98 -3.17 -7.29
CA ILE A 26 -9.34 -1.86 -7.89
C ILE A 26 -8.14 -0.93 -7.74
N ASN A 27 -7.73 -0.27 -8.84
CA ASN A 27 -6.61 0.66 -8.87
C ASN A 27 -6.93 1.93 -9.68
N ASN A 28 -7.92 2.69 -9.20
CA ASN A 28 -8.27 3.98 -9.76
C ASN A 28 -7.44 5.10 -9.09
N PRO A 29 -7.35 6.30 -9.70
CA PRO A 29 -6.67 7.44 -9.07
C PRO A 29 -7.28 7.88 -7.73
N SER A 30 -8.60 7.74 -7.60
CA SER A 30 -9.36 8.16 -6.40
C SER A 30 -9.85 6.99 -5.55
N GLU A 31 -9.57 5.75 -5.94
CA GLU A 31 -10.09 4.55 -5.28
C GLU A 31 -9.11 3.38 -5.45
N LEU A 32 -8.73 2.76 -4.35
CA LEU A 32 -7.82 1.61 -4.31
C LEU A 32 -8.45 0.54 -3.42
N MET A 33 -8.62 -0.67 -3.94
CA MET A 33 -9.10 -1.83 -3.19
C MET A 33 -8.06 -2.95 -3.29
N ILE A 34 -7.61 -3.42 -2.15
CA ILE A 34 -6.61 -4.48 -2.02
C ILE A 34 -7.16 -5.59 -1.12
N ILE A 35 -6.75 -6.82 -1.41
CA ILE A 35 -6.91 -7.95 -0.51
C ILE A 35 -5.68 -7.96 0.39
N ILE A 36 -5.90 -7.97 1.71
CA ILE A 36 -4.80 -8.07 2.66
C ILE A 36 -4.35 -9.53 2.69
N PRO A 37 -3.06 -9.82 2.41
CA PRO A 37 -2.55 -11.18 2.47
C PRO A 37 -2.54 -11.69 3.92
N ALA A 38 -2.22 -12.96 4.13
CA ALA A 38 -2.11 -13.53 5.47
C ALA A 38 -0.99 -12.80 6.26
N LEU A 39 -1.40 -11.88 7.14
CA LEU A 39 -0.52 -11.15 8.06
C LEU A 39 -0.71 -11.73 9.47
N PRO A 40 0.37 -11.83 10.27
CA PRO A 40 0.24 -12.15 11.70
C PRO A 40 -0.68 -11.17 12.43
N ALA A 41 -1.32 -11.63 13.50
CA ALA A 41 -2.10 -10.74 14.37
C ALA A 41 -1.20 -9.61 14.89
N GLY A 42 -1.62 -8.37 14.70
CA GLY A 42 -0.77 -7.20 14.90
C GLY A 42 -1.43 -5.91 14.42
N THR A 43 -0.74 -4.79 14.66
CA THR A 43 -1.19 -3.47 14.22
C THR A 43 -0.25 -2.96 13.15
N TYR A 44 -0.77 -2.72 11.95
CA TYR A 44 -0.02 -2.31 10.78
C TYR A 44 -0.42 -0.91 10.32
N GLN A 45 0.52 -0.21 9.68
CA GLN A 45 0.23 0.97 8.88
C GLN A 45 0.14 0.59 7.41
N LEU A 46 -0.75 1.25 6.65
CA LEU A 46 -0.82 1.02 5.21
C LEU A 46 -0.05 2.11 4.49
N GLU A 47 0.87 1.72 3.63
CA GLU A 47 1.64 2.63 2.78
C GLU A 47 1.34 2.36 1.31
N VAL A 48 1.07 3.43 0.57
CA VAL A 48 0.85 3.37 -0.87
C VAL A 48 1.97 4.12 -1.56
N THR A 49 2.80 3.40 -2.33
CA THR A 49 3.88 3.98 -3.12
C THR A 49 3.50 3.99 -4.61
N THR A 50 3.47 5.18 -5.20
CA THR A 50 3.05 5.37 -6.59
C THR A 50 3.93 6.37 -7.33
N GLN A 51 4.21 6.08 -8.60
CA GLN A 51 4.80 7.04 -9.55
C GLN A 51 3.74 7.67 -10.47
N TYR A 52 2.47 7.30 -10.30
CA TYR A 52 1.37 7.87 -11.10
C TYR A 52 1.12 9.32 -10.69
N SER A 53 1.14 10.24 -11.67
CA SER A 53 0.68 11.62 -11.54
C SER A 53 -0.58 11.85 -12.36
N MET A 54 -1.39 12.83 -11.94
CA MET A 54 -2.53 13.32 -12.73
C MET A 54 -2.05 13.72 -14.13
N GLY A 55 -2.73 13.24 -15.18
CA GLY A 55 -2.41 13.56 -16.58
C GLY A 55 -1.53 12.56 -17.33
N LYS A 56 -1.48 11.28 -16.92
CA LYS A 56 -0.66 10.20 -17.56
C LYS A 56 0.85 10.45 -17.54
N GLN A 57 1.31 11.45 -16.80
CA GLN A 57 2.73 11.69 -16.59
C GLN A 57 3.24 10.85 -15.42
N TRP A 58 4.43 10.29 -15.58
CA TRP A 58 5.12 9.55 -14.54
C TRP A 58 5.98 10.50 -13.71
N LEU A 59 5.91 10.38 -12.39
CA LEU A 59 6.80 11.10 -11.49
C LEU A 59 8.23 10.56 -11.66
N LYS A 60 9.22 11.47 -11.60
CA LYS A 60 10.64 11.10 -11.61
C LYS A 60 11.02 10.25 -10.40
N GLU A 61 10.38 10.53 -9.26
CA GLU A 61 10.58 9.81 -8.01
C GLU A 61 9.23 9.27 -7.51
N PRO A 62 9.21 8.04 -6.96
CA PRO A 62 8.00 7.49 -6.35
C PRO A 62 7.61 8.31 -5.12
N ARG A 63 6.30 8.53 -4.96
CA ARG A 63 5.74 9.15 -3.75
C ARG A 63 5.08 8.08 -2.90
N THR A 64 5.31 8.16 -1.60
CA THR A 64 4.65 7.30 -0.61
C THR A 64 3.65 8.13 0.18
N SER A 65 2.45 7.59 0.36
CA SER A 65 1.44 8.13 1.27
C SER A 65 1.09 7.08 2.31
N VAL A 66 1.11 7.50 3.58
CA VAL A 66 0.71 6.68 4.71
C VAL A 66 -0.77 6.88 4.96
N PHE A 67 -1.51 5.79 5.13
CA PHE A 67 -2.90 5.84 5.57
C PHE A 67 -2.93 6.06 7.09
N GLU A 68 -3.59 7.13 7.52
CA GLU A 68 -3.60 7.54 8.93
C GLU A 68 -4.25 6.52 9.86
N LYS A 69 -5.17 5.71 9.33
CA LYS A 69 -5.86 4.67 10.10
C LYS A 69 -5.01 3.41 10.16
N THR A 70 -4.83 2.90 11.37
CA THR A 70 -4.17 1.63 11.61
C THR A 70 -5.04 0.44 11.21
N LEU A 71 -4.41 -0.58 10.65
CA LEU A 71 -5.03 -1.86 10.34
C LEU A 71 -4.75 -2.82 11.50
N THR A 72 -5.80 -3.32 12.14
CA THR A 72 -5.67 -4.36 13.19
C THR A 72 -6.05 -5.71 12.62
N VAL A 73 -5.10 -6.64 12.62
CA VAL A 73 -5.31 -8.04 12.27
C VAL A 73 -5.50 -8.81 13.58
N LYS A 74 -6.60 -9.56 13.69
CA LYS A 74 -6.93 -10.40 14.85
C LYS A 74 -6.74 -11.87 14.52
#